data_AF-A0A9P9A9S7-F1
#
_entry.id   AF-A0A9P9A9S7-F1
#
_cell.length_a   1.000
_cell.length_b   1.000
_cell.length_c   1.000
_cell.angle_alpha   90.00
_cell.angle_beta   90.00
_cell.angle_gamma   90.00
#
_symmetry.space_group_name_H-M   'P 1'
#
loop_
_entity.id
_entity.type
_entity.pdbx_description
1 polymer ?
#
loop_
_entity_poly.entity_id
_entity_poly.type
_entity_poly.pdbx_seq_one_letter_code
_entity_poly.pdbx_strand_id
1 'polypeptide(L)'
;MNIVDIMLLILPVVLKKYKTVARITQTLRFPRPTHDHDRAIPAAHHILSSSPSKMKAQAILITALLAMGASADCIDKFGRRCQWFGSSPFCGSTSSNINDVDSDGRILTWTTQRQANGFLYQYGFITEDCFNDYGYPCIAGYKRLWCYQ
;
A
#
# COMPACT_ATOMS: atom_id res chain seq x y z
N MET A 1 -1.54 -6.16 -25.57
CA MET A 1 -1.89 -6.55 -24.19
C MET A 1 -1.83 -5.29 -23.34
N ASN A 2 -2.99 -4.76 -22.97
CA ASN A 2 -3.12 -3.46 -22.31
C ASN A 2 -3.16 -3.64 -20.78
N ILE A 3 -2.96 -2.55 -20.04
CA ILE A 3 -2.93 -2.58 -18.57
C ILE A 3 -4.23 -3.13 -17.95
N VAL A 4 -5.35 -2.99 -18.66
CA VAL A 4 -6.66 -3.55 -18.28
C VAL A 4 -6.66 -5.08 -18.34
N ASP A 5 -5.99 -5.66 -19.34
CA ASP A 5 -5.83 -7.11 -19.46
C ASP A 5 -4.97 -7.65 -18.32
N ILE A 6 -3.88 -6.93 -17.98
CA ILE A 6 -3.01 -7.29 -16.85
C ILE A 6 -3.79 -7.20 -15.52
N MET A 7 -4.57 -6.13 -15.32
CA MET A 7 -5.41 -5.92 -14.13
C MET A 7 -6.46 -7.03 -13.97
N LEU A 8 -7.12 -7.43 -15.06
CA LEU A 8 -8.09 -8.54 -15.06
C LEU A 8 -7.44 -9.89 -14.74
N LEU A 9 -6.18 -10.09 -15.15
CA LEU A 9 -5.43 -11.31 -14.85
C LEU A 9 -4.95 -11.38 -13.40
N ILE A 10 -4.59 -10.25 -12.79
CA ILE A 10 -4.06 -10.22 -11.41
C ILE A 10 -5.17 -10.07 -10.36
N LEU A 11 -6.32 -9.47 -10.68
CA LEU A 11 -7.44 -9.29 -9.74
C LEU A 11 -7.88 -10.59 -9.04
N PRO A 12 -8.07 -11.74 -9.72
CA PRO A 12 -8.47 -12.98 -9.04
C PRO A 12 -7.35 -13.56 -8.15
N VAL A 13 -6.08 -13.34 -8.49
CA VAL A 13 -4.93 -13.80 -7.69
C VAL A 13 -4.80 -12.98 -6.40
N VAL A 14 -4.96 -11.66 -6.53
CA VAL A 14 -5.02 -10.70 -5.43
C VAL A 14 -6.18 -11.08 -4.50
N LEU A 15 -7.42 -11.15 -5.00
CA LEU A 15 -8.61 -11.48 -4.20
C LEU A 15 -8.53 -12.84 -3.50
N LYS A 16 -7.91 -13.87 -4.10
CA LYS A 16 -7.71 -15.17 -3.44
C LYS A 16 -6.80 -15.07 -2.22
N LYS A 17 -5.76 -14.23 -2.23
CA LYS A 17 -4.91 -14.02 -1.04
C LYS A 17 -5.67 -13.31 0.09
N TYR A 18 -6.54 -12.34 -0.22
CA TYR A 18 -7.29 -11.59 0.81
C TYR A 18 -8.40 -12.40 1.50
N LYS A 19 -9.06 -13.34 0.80
CA LYS A 19 -10.06 -14.22 1.43
C LYS A 19 -9.47 -15.08 2.56
N THR A 20 -8.19 -15.45 2.45
CA THR A 20 -7.49 -16.21 3.50
C THR A 20 -7.17 -15.35 4.71
N VAL A 21 -6.89 -14.05 4.53
CA VAL A 21 -6.56 -13.11 5.62
C VAL A 21 -7.81 -12.65 6.37
N ALA A 22 -8.92 -12.42 5.67
CA ALA A 22 -10.17 -11.94 6.28
C ALA A 22 -10.82 -12.93 7.27
N ARG A 23 -10.43 -14.21 7.24
CA ARG A 23 -10.94 -15.23 8.17
C ARG A 23 -10.28 -15.21 9.54
N ILE A 24 -9.10 -14.59 9.67
CA ILE A 24 -8.29 -14.66 10.89
C ILE A 24 -8.64 -13.49 11.84
N THR A 25 -9.23 -12.40 11.34
CA THR A 25 -9.44 -11.14 12.10
C THR A 25 -10.77 -11.02 12.85
N GLN A 26 -11.56 -12.09 12.99
CA GLN A 26 -12.92 -12.02 13.57
C GLN A 26 -12.99 -12.15 15.11
N THR A 27 -11.88 -12.25 15.86
CA THR A 27 -11.93 -12.50 17.31
C THR A 27 -11.61 -11.31 18.23
N LEU A 28 -11.33 -10.11 17.70
CA LEU A 28 -11.06 -8.95 18.57
C LEU A 28 -12.27 -8.00 18.62
N ARG A 29 -13.12 -8.17 19.64
CA ARG A 29 -14.17 -7.21 20.02
C ARG A 29 -13.51 -5.95 20.59
N PHE A 30 -13.63 -4.83 19.91
CA PHE A 30 -13.36 -3.50 20.48
C PHE A 30 -14.68 -2.82 20.91
N PRO A 31 -14.72 -2.14 22.07
CA PRO A 31 -15.91 -1.47 22.58
C PRO A 31 -16.22 -0.18 21.81
N ARG A 32 -17.52 0.11 21.70
CA ARG A 32 -18.13 1.19 20.92
C ARG A 32 -18.17 2.48 21.76
N PRO A 33 -17.66 3.65 21.31
CA PRO A 33 -17.91 4.91 21.99
C PRO A 33 -19.28 5.45 21.56
N THR A 34 -20.13 5.70 22.56
CA THR A 34 -21.39 6.42 22.46
C THR A 34 -21.12 7.92 22.53
N HIS A 35 -21.51 8.69 21.51
CA HIS A 35 -22.05 10.01 21.77
C HIS A 35 -23.05 10.42 20.70
N ASP A 36 -24.20 10.75 21.24
CA ASP A 36 -25.45 11.18 20.65
C ASP A 36 -25.34 12.65 20.23
N HIS A 37 -25.90 13.00 19.06
CA HIS A 37 -26.50 14.31 18.81
C HIS A 37 -27.38 14.22 17.56
N ASP A 38 -28.66 14.03 17.84
CA ASP A 38 -29.81 14.29 17.00
C ASP A 38 -29.71 15.57 16.14
N ARG A 39 -29.98 15.43 14.84
CA ARG A 39 -30.83 16.36 14.09
C ARG A 39 -31.44 15.68 12.86
N ALA A 40 -32.69 15.23 13.00
CA ALA A 40 -33.61 15.02 11.89
C ALA A 40 -34.11 16.39 11.37
N ILE A 41 -34.42 16.58 10.08
CA ILE A 41 -35.74 16.51 9.38
C ILE A 41 -35.57 17.40 8.11
N PRO A 42 -36.32 17.32 6.97
CA PRO A 42 -37.21 16.29 6.42
C PRO A 42 -36.86 15.84 4.98
N ALA A 43 -37.57 14.79 4.56
CA ALA A 43 -37.75 14.38 3.18
C ALA A 43 -38.42 15.46 2.31
N ALA A 44 -37.92 15.63 1.08
CA ALA A 44 -38.66 16.22 -0.02
C ALA A 44 -38.60 15.26 -1.22
N HIS A 45 -39.74 14.62 -1.47
CA HIS A 45 -40.05 13.96 -2.73
C HIS A 45 -39.99 14.99 -3.86
N HIS A 46 -39.28 14.68 -4.95
CA HIS A 46 -39.74 15.00 -6.31
C HIS A 46 -39.04 14.06 -7.29
N ILE A 47 -39.77 13.02 -7.68
CA ILE A 47 -39.50 12.21 -8.87
C ILE A 47 -39.87 13.09 -10.07
N LEU A 48 -38.88 13.48 -10.88
CA LEU A 48 -39.11 13.96 -12.23
C LEU A 48 -38.30 13.06 -13.18
N SER A 49 -39.06 12.13 -13.76
CA SER A 49 -38.73 11.35 -14.94
C SER A 49 -38.15 12.24 -16.04
N SER A 50 -36.95 11.90 -16.53
CA SER A 50 -36.50 12.31 -17.85
C SER A 50 -35.87 11.13 -18.60
N SER A 51 -36.41 10.92 -19.79
CA SER A 51 -36.22 9.82 -20.74
C SER A 51 -34.78 9.68 -21.28
N PRO A 52 -34.30 8.47 -21.66
CA PRO A 52 -32.92 8.25 -22.06
C PRO A 52 -32.70 8.67 -23.51
N SER A 53 -32.17 9.88 -23.72
CA SER A 53 -31.64 10.30 -25.01
C SER A 53 -30.11 10.33 -24.98
N LYS A 54 -29.51 9.24 -25.47
CA LYS A 54 -28.21 9.14 -26.17
C LYS A 54 -27.12 10.15 -25.71
N MET A 55 -26.51 9.93 -24.56
CA MET A 55 -25.23 10.59 -24.22
C MET A 55 -24.08 9.90 -24.95
N LYS A 56 -23.61 10.54 -26.03
CA LYS A 56 -22.27 10.29 -26.59
C LYS A 56 -21.24 11.06 -25.77
N ALA A 57 -20.14 10.37 -25.45
CA ALA A 57 -18.87 10.89 -24.95
C ALA A 57 -18.92 11.67 -23.63
N GLN A 58 -18.80 10.94 -22.52
CA GLN A 58 -18.13 11.50 -21.34
C GLN A 58 -16.70 10.96 -21.34
N ALA A 59 -15.73 11.87 -21.50
CA ALA A 59 -14.33 11.58 -21.30
C ALA A 59 -14.12 11.19 -19.84
N ILE A 60 -13.93 9.90 -19.55
CA ILE A 60 -13.59 9.44 -18.22
C ILE A 60 -12.08 9.66 -18.04
N LEU A 61 -11.72 10.83 -17.51
CA LEU A 61 -10.38 11.12 -17.00
C LEU A 61 -10.17 10.30 -15.73
N ILE A 62 -9.70 9.05 -15.86
CA ILE A 62 -9.24 8.27 -14.69
C ILE A 62 -7.80 8.70 -14.39
N THR A 63 -7.64 9.80 -13.67
CA THR A 63 -6.36 10.15 -13.04
C THR A 63 -6.16 9.19 -11.87
N ALA A 64 -5.54 8.04 -12.12
CA ALA A 64 -5.20 7.09 -11.06
C ALA A 64 -4.09 7.67 -10.18
N LEU A 65 -4.49 8.34 -9.09
CA LEU A 65 -3.65 8.56 -7.91
C LEU A 65 -3.46 7.22 -7.19
N LEU A 66 -2.60 6.37 -7.74
CA LEU A 66 -2.06 5.20 -7.05
C LEU A 66 -0.55 5.35 -6.87
N ALA A 67 -0.11 6.56 -6.51
CA ALA A 67 1.19 6.75 -5.89
C ALA A 67 1.02 6.61 -4.37
N MET A 68 0.65 5.42 -3.88
CA MET A 68 0.98 5.04 -2.51
C MET A 68 2.49 4.74 -2.51
N GLY A 69 3.30 5.79 -2.66
CA GLY A 69 4.70 5.72 -2.28
C GLY A 69 4.73 5.45 -0.79
N ALA A 70 5.50 4.45 -0.36
CA ALA A 70 5.88 4.36 1.04
C ALA A 70 6.72 5.61 1.33
N SER A 71 6.07 6.65 1.84
CA SER A 71 6.70 7.91 2.27
C SER A 71 6.33 8.20 3.72
N ALA A 72 6.11 7.17 4.52
CA ALA A 72 6.36 7.30 5.94
C ALA A 72 7.79 6.81 6.16
N ASP A 73 8.55 7.55 6.94
CA ASP A 73 9.83 7.08 7.40
C ASP A 73 9.60 6.18 8.60
N CYS A 74 10.43 5.14 8.73
CA CYS A 74 10.48 4.28 9.90
C CYS A 74 11.79 4.46 10.67
N ILE A 75 11.82 4.08 11.93
CA ILE A 75 13.02 4.13 12.78
C ILE A 75 13.62 2.73 12.90
N ASP A 76 14.89 2.56 12.54
CA ASP A 76 15.59 1.29 12.72
C ASP A 76 16.04 1.04 14.17
N LYS A 77 16.65 -0.13 14.41
CA LYS A 77 17.12 -0.54 15.74
C LYS A 77 18.27 0.33 16.29
N PHE A 78 18.88 1.15 15.46
CA PHE A 78 19.95 2.08 15.83
C PHE A 78 19.44 3.52 15.96
N GLY A 79 18.12 3.74 15.84
CA GLY A 79 17.51 5.07 15.93
C GLY A 79 17.62 5.90 14.65
N ARG A 80 18.03 5.30 13.52
CA ARG A 80 18.16 5.99 12.24
C ARG A 80 16.82 6.08 11.54
N ARG A 81 16.58 7.22 10.89
CA ARG A 81 15.43 7.41 10.00
C ARG A 81 15.67 6.64 8.71
N CYS A 82 14.72 5.80 8.33
CA CYS A 82 14.81 4.92 7.19
C CYS A 82 13.55 4.99 6.32
N GLN A 83 13.68 4.64 5.04
CA GLN A 83 12.58 4.63 4.09
C GLN A 83 12.70 3.44 3.14
N TRP A 84 11.57 2.81 2.83
CA TRP A 84 11.47 1.79 1.80
C TRP A 84 11.34 2.37 0.40
N PHE A 85 12.29 2.03 -0.48
CA PHE A 85 12.31 2.43 -1.88
C PHE A 85 11.83 1.31 -2.80
N GLY A 86 10.81 1.62 -3.61
CA GLY A 86 10.20 0.74 -4.61
C GLY A 86 8.69 0.68 -4.42
N SER A 87 7.94 1.12 -5.42
CA SER A 87 6.47 1.17 -5.36
C SER A 87 5.86 -0.08 -5.96
N SER A 88 4.89 -0.66 -5.27
CA SER A 88 4.19 -1.86 -5.73
C SER A 88 3.23 -1.51 -6.87
N PRO A 89 2.95 -2.44 -7.82
CA PRO A 89 3.41 -3.83 -7.84
C PRO A 89 4.80 -4.05 -8.46
N PHE A 90 5.38 -3.06 -9.15
CA PHE A 90 6.67 -3.17 -9.84
C PHE A 90 7.73 -2.30 -9.15
N CYS A 91 8.46 -2.87 -8.20
CA CYS A 91 9.30 -2.10 -7.28
C CYS A 91 10.69 -1.71 -7.83
N GLY A 92 11.06 -2.26 -8.98
CA GLY A 92 12.37 -2.05 -9.59
C GLY A 92 13.48 -2.91 -8.98
N SER A 93 14.73 -2.49 -9.21
CA SER A 93 15.95 -3.13 -8.71
C SER A 93 17.02 -2.08 -8.44
N THR A 94 18.18 -2.49 -7.90
CA THR A 94 19.35 -1.63 -7.73
C THR A 94 20.63 -2.41 -8.00
N SER A 95 21.68 -1.72 -8.45
CA SER A 95 23.05 -2.24 -8.50
C SER A 95 23.84 -2.01 -7.21
N SER A 96 23.30 -1.21 -6.27
CA SER A 96 23.92 -0.96 -4.97
C SER A 96 23.93 -2.20 -4.09
N ASN A 97 25.02 -2.37 -3.35
CA ASN A 97 25.18 -3.39 -2.34
C ASN A 97 24.74 -2.88 -0.96
N ILE A 98 24.50 -3.80 -0.03
CA ILE A 98 24.30 -3.44 1.38
C ILE A 98 25.53 -2.66 1.88
N ASN A 99 25.28 -1.58 2.61
CA ASN A 99 26.22 -0.57 3.10
C ASN A 99 26.72 0.46 2.09
N ASP A 100 26.29 0.40 0.82
CA ASP A 100 26.56 1.49 -0.11
C ASP A 100 25.82 2.76 0.31
N VAL A 101 26.46 3.91 0.09
CA VAL A 101 25.90 5.24 0.35
C VAL A 101 25.46 5.85 -0.97
N ASP A 102 24.24 6.38 -1.02
CA ASP A 102 23.74 7.10 -2.20
C ASP A 102 24.12 8.58 -2.20
N SER A 103 23.74 9.30 -3.27
CA SER A 103 24.00 10.73 -3.42
C SER A 103 23.35 11.60 -2.33
N ASP A 104 22.32 11.08 -1.67
CA ASP A 104 21.57 11.78 -0.63
C ASP A 104 22.11 11.43 0.78
N GLY A 105 23.22 10.69 0.86
CA GLY A 105 23.86 10.30 2.12
C GLY A 105 23.15 9.16 2.87
N ARG A 106 22.25 8.44 2.22
CA ARG A 106 21.57 7.28 2.82
C ARG A 106 22.39 6.02 2.60
N ILE A 107 22.43 5.15 3.61
CA ILE A 107 23.01 3.81 3.51
C ILE A 107 21.93 2.79 3.13
N LEU A 108 22.21 1.93 2.16
CA LEU A 108 21.37 0.76 1.88
C LEU A 108 21.56 -0.30 2.98
N THR A 109 20.56 -0.50 3.83
CA THR A 109 20.68 -1.43 4.97
C THR A 109 20.13 -2.82 4.65
N TRP A 110 19.01 -2.89 3.94
CA TRP A 110 18.36 -4.16 3.61
C TRP A 110 17.67 -4.12 2.26
N THR A 111 17.49 -5.29 1.65
CA THR A 111 16.64 -5.47 0.46
C THR A 111 15.74 -6.68 0.65
N THR A 112 14.56 -6.65 0.02
CA THR A 112 13.67 -7.82 -0.02
C THR A 112 13.91 -8.76 -1.21
N GLN A 113 15.05 -8.62 -1.90
CA GLN A 113 15.41 -9.47 -3.03
C GLN A 113 15.62 -10.92 -2.61
N ARG A 114 16.32 -11.12 -1.48
CA ARG A 114 16.71 -12.45 -0.99
C ARG A 114 15.87 -12.91 0.21
N GLN A 115 15.42 -11.96 1.04
CA GLN A 115 14.68 -12.25 2.27
C GLN A 115 13.37 -11.48 2.27
N ALA A 116 12.27 -12.12 2.63
CA ALA A 116 10.97 -11.45 2.74
C ALA A 116 10.95 -10.50 3.94
N ASN A 117 10.13 -9.45 3.87
CA ASN A 117 9.95 -8.49 4.97
C ASN A 117 9.63 -9.16 6.32
N GLY A 118 8.79 -10.20 6.31
CA GLY A 118 8.46 -10.97 7.52
C GLY A 118 9.66 -11.70 8.13
N PHE A 119 10.57 -12.21 7.30
CA PHE A 119 11.83 -12.81 7.80
C PHE A 119 12.71 -11.74 8.43
N LEU A 120 12.85 -10.58 7.78
CA LEU A 120 13.65 -9.47 8.31
C LEU A 120 13.14 -9.03 9.69
N TYR A 121 11.82 -8.96 9.87
CA TYR A 121 11.22 -8.62 11.15
C TYR A 121 11.39 -9.72 12.20
N GLN A 122 11.05 -10.97 11.87
CA GLN A 122 11.08 -12.10 12.81
C GLN A 122 12.47 -12.32 13.43
N TYR A 123 13.54 -12.04 12.67
CA TYR A 123 14.93 -12.20 13.12
C TYR A 123 15.58 -10.89 13.61
N GLY A 124 14.82 -9.81 13.78
CA GLY A 124 15.33 -8.55 14.34
C GLY A 124 16.30 -7.78 13.43
N PHE A 125 16.22 -7.99 12.12
CA PHE A 125 16.98 -7.21 11.13
C PHE A 125 16.37 -5.84 10.90
N ILE A 126 15.04 -5.73 11.02
CA ILE A 126 14.27 -4.49 10.99
C ILE A 126 13.37 -4.39 12.21
N THR A 127 12.97 -3.18 12.57
CA THR A 127 12.02 -2.90 13.65
C THR A 127 10.58 -3.19 13.23
N GLU A 128 9.67 -3.27 14.19
CA GLU A 128 8.23 -3.36 13.92
C GLU A 128 7.73 -2.16 13.10
N ASP A 129 8.26 -0.97 13.37
CA ASP A 129 7.95 0.25 12.63
C ASP A 129 8.31 0.11 11.14
N CYS A 130 9.54 -0.33 10.84
CA CYS A 130 9.95 -0.58 9.46
C CYS A 130 9.24 -1.77 8.81
N PHE A 131 8.81 -2.76 9.60
CA PHE A 131 8.00 -3.87 9.10
C PHE A 131 6.62 -3.38 8.63
N ASN A 132 5.98 -2.51 9.42
CA ASN A 132 4.66 -1.96 9.16
C ASN A 132 4.68 -0.94 8.00
N ASP A 133 5.75 -0.14 7.89
CA ASP A 133 5.92 0.85 6.81
C ASP A 133 6.14 0.22 5.42
N TYR A 134 6.59 -1.04 5.35
CA TYR A 134 6.90 -1.75 4.10
C TYR A 134 5.79 -1.67 3.03
N GLY A 135 4.54 -1.60 3.47
CA GLY A 135 3.37 -1.50 2.60
C GLY A 135 3.12 -2.76 1.78
N TYR A 136 2.49 -2.61 0.61
CA TYR A 136 2.14 -3.75 -0.25
C TYR A 136 3.39 -4.44 -0.81
N PRO A 137 3.39 -5.79 -0.95
CA PRO A 137 4.50 -6.52 -1.55
C PRO A 137 4.62 -6.26 -3.07
N CYS A 138 5.80 -6.53 -3.61
CA CYS A 138 6.08 -6.45 -5.05
C CYS A 138 5.63 -7.73 -5.76
N ILE A 139 5.09 -7.60 -6.97
CA ILE A 139 4.88 -8.72 -7.89
C ILE A 139 6.18 -9.01 -8.64
N ALA A 140 6.89 -7.96 -9.03
CA ALA A 140 8.21 -8.04 -9.66
C ALA A 140 9.14 -6.96 -9.11
N GLY A 141 10.44 -7.30 -9.03
CA GLY A 141 11.43 -6.50 -8.32
C GLY A 141 11.36 -6.70 -6.80
N TYR A 142 11.97 -5.79 -6.06
CA TYR A 142 12.04 -5.83 -4.60
C TYR A 142 12.15 -4.41 -4.02
N LYS A 143 11.85 -4.25 -2.73
CA LYS A 143 12.05 -2.98 -2.03
C LYS A 143 13.44 -2.94 -1.38
N ARG A 144 13.93 -1.72 -1.19
CA ARG A 144 15.26 -1.42 -0.64
C ARG A 144 15.09 -0.48 0.54
N LEU A 145 15.56 -0.85 1.72
CA LEU A 145 15.51 -0.01 2.91
C LEU A 145 16.77 0.85 2.97
N TRP A 146 16.59 2.15 2.86
CA TRP A 146 17.67 3.13 2.93
C TRP A 146 17.54 3.92 4.23
N CYS A 147 18.64 4.15 4.93
CA CYS A 147 18.66 4.85 6.21
C CYS A 147 19.63 6.02 6.19
N TYR A 148 19.24 7.15 6.76
CA TYR A 148 20.15 8.28 7.00
C TYR A 148 21.17 7.91 8.08
N GLN A 149 22.42 8.34 7.89
CA GLN A 149 23.47 8.21 8.91
C GLN A 149 23.21 9.12 10.11
#